data_AF-A0A439IH32-F1
#
_entry.id   AF-A0A439IH32-F1
#
_cell.length_a   1.000
_cell.length_b   1.000
_cell.length_c   1.000
_cell.angle_alpha   90.00
_cell.angle_beta   90.00
_cell.angle_gamma   90.00
#
_symmetry.space_group_name_H-M   'P 1'
#
loop_
_entity.id
_entity.type
_entity.pdbx_description
1 polymer ?
#
loop_
_entity_poly.entity_id
_entity_poly.type
_entity_poly.pdbx_seq_one_letter_code
_entity_poly.pdbx_strand_id
1 'polypeptide(L)' 'MLCLTCFVAVFVPSLCLAQTFNGYDCTQDCSGHQAGYDWAERKGVASASDCGGNSNSFIEGCESYVEQNADTSDDEDDE' A
#
# COMPACT_ATOMS: atom_id res chain seq x y z
N MET A 1 -18.31 -27.79 -42.04
CA MET A 1 -19.11 -26.97 -41.09
C MET A 1 -18.15 -26.06 -40.36
N LEU A 2 -17.84 -24.91 -40.97
CA LEU A 2 -16.99 -23.88 -40.37
C LEU A 2 -17.81 -23.21 -39.28
N CYS A 3 -17.43 -23.36 -38.01
CA CYS A 3 -17.98 -22.52 -36.95
C CYS A 3 -17.15 -21.23 -36.91
N LEU A 4 -17.71 -20.21 -37.55
CA LEU A 4 -17.33 -18.83 -37.49
C LEU A 4 -17.71 -18.28 -36.09
N THR A 5 -16.73 -18.04 -35.22
CA THR A 5 -16.85 -17.08 -34.11
C THR A 5 -15.50 -16.37 -34.00
N CYS A 6 -15.30 -15.29 -34.74
CA CYS A 6 -15.57 -13.91 -34.31
C CYS A 6 -14.72 -13.48 -33.10
N PHE A 7 -13.71 -12.66 -33.42
CA PHE A 7 -13.18 -11.57 -32.59
C PHE A 7 -12.98 -11.86 -31.10
N VAL A 8 -11.80 -12.37 -30.75
CA VAL A 8 -11.15 -11.89 -29.52
C VAL A 8 -10.68 -10.46 -29.77
N ALA A 9 -11.64 -9.52 -29.76
CA ALA A 9 -11.33 -8.18 -29.32
C ALA A 9 -10.92 -8.35 -27.86
N VAL A 10 -9.61 -8.40 -27.62
CA VAL A 10 -9.02 -8.16 -26.30
C VAL A 10 -9.47 -6.76 -25.90
N PHE A 11 -10.67 -6.72 -25.32
CA PHE A 11 -11.16 -5.63 -24.51
C PHE A 11 -10.18 -5.62 -23.35
N VAL A 12 -9.08 -4.88 -23.51
CA VAL A 12 -8.25 -4.49 -22.38
C VAL A 12 -9.16 -3.53 -21.64
N PRO A 13 -9.85 -3.95 -20.55
CA PRO A 13 -10.56 -2.96 -19.77
C PRO A 13 -9.51 -1.96 -19.34
N SER A 14 -9.80 -0.67 -19.51
CA SER A 14 -8.95 0.39 -18.97
C SER A 14 -8.61 0.00 -17.55
N LEU A 15 -7.36 -0.39 -17.34
CA LEU A 15 -6.77 -0.60 -16.05
C LEU A 15 -6.76 0.77 -15.40
N CYS A 16 -7.86 1.13 -14.73
CA CYS A 16 -7.75 1.96 -13.54
C CYS A 16 -6.96 1.11 -12.55
N LEU A 17 -5.64 1.03 -12.76
CA LEU A 17 -4.69 0.50 -11.81
C LEU A 17 -4.82 1.43 -10.61
N ALA A 18 -5.70 1.06 -9.68
CA ALA A 18 -5.67 1.60 -8.35
C ALA A 18 -4.22 1.44 -7.89
N GLN A 19 -3.51 2.57 -7.78
CA GLN A 19 -2.18 2.55 -7.22
C GLN A 19 -2.35 2.25 -5.75
N THR A 20 -1.51 1.37 -5.22
CA THR A 20 -1.54 1.03 -3.81
C THR A 20 -0.21 1.37 -3.17
N PHE A 21 -0.25 1.71 -1.88
CA PHE A 21 0.92 1.90 -1.04
C PHE A 21 0.81 0.94 0.14
N ASN A 22 1.69 -0.05 0.23
CA ASN A 22 1.66 -1.09 1.27
C ASN A 22 0.26 -1.70 1.52
N GLY A 23 -0.51 -1.90 0.45
CA GLY A 23 -1.88 -2.46 0.52
C GLY A 23 -3.01 -1.44 0.65
N TYR A 24 -2.73 -0.16 0.86
CA TYR A 24 -3.73 0.91 0.90
C TYR A 24 -3.97 1.52 -0.48
N ASP A 25 -5.24 1.72 -0.84
CA ASP A 25 -5.62 2.34 -2.11
C ASP A 25 -5.29 3.85 -2.13
N CYS A 26 -4.55 4.27 -3.14
CA CYS A 26 -4.26 5.68 -3.40
C CYS A 26 -5.41 6.32 -4.17
N THR A 27 -5.84 7.51 -3.74
CA THR A 27 -7.01 8.19 -4.33
C THR A 27 -6.69 8.97 -5.61
N GLN A 28 -5.53 9.61 -5.66
CA GLN A 28 -5.00 10.30 -6.86
C GLN A 28 -3.54 9.92 -7.07
N ASP A 29 -2.75 10.05 -6.00
CA ASP A 29 -1.35 9.68 -5.93
C ASP A 29 -1.05 9.19 -4.50
N CYS A 30 0.03 8.42 -4.36
CA CYS A 30 0.40 7.82 -3.07
C CYS A 30 1.26 8.75 -2.20
N SER A 31 1.35 10.06 -2.52
CA SER A 31 2.25 10.97 -1.78
C SER A 31 1.83 11.15 -0.33
N GLY A 32 0.52 11.09 -0.03
CA GLY A 32 0.02 11.17 1.34
C GLY A 32 0.53 10.00 2.19
N HIS A 33 0.43 8.78 1.65
CA HIS A 33 0.94 7.56 2.29
C HIS A 33 2.45 7.57 2.42
N GLN A 34 3.18 7.90 1.34
CA GLN A 34 4.64 8.01 1.38
C GLN A 34 5.10 9.03 2.44
N ALA A 35 4.46 10.19 2.53
CA ALA A 35 4.80 11.21 3.51
C ALA A 35 4.58 10.73 4.96
N GLY A 36 3.54 9.93 5.20
CA GLY A 36 3.27 9.30 6.49
C GLY A 36 4.34 8.28 6.86
N TYR A 37 4.68 7.41 5.92
CA TYR A 37 5.71 6.39 6.08
C TYR A 37 7.08 7.00 6.38
N ASP A 38 7.54 7.93 5.55
CA ASP A 38 8.83 8.60 5.72
C ASP A 38 8.89 9.40 7.03
N TRP A 39 7.75 9.92 7.51
CA TRP A 39 7.68 10.57 8.81
C TRP A 39 7.83 9.56 9.95
N ALA A 40 7.14 8.42 9.89
CA ALA A 40 7.21 7.37 10.89
C ALA A 40 8.63 6.81 11.02
N GLU A 41 9.30 6.54 9.89
CA GLU A 41 10.70 6.11 9.84
C GLU A 41 11.63 7.13 10.51
N ARG A 42 11.57 8.40 10.10
CA ARG A 42 12.42 9.46 10.67
C ARG A 42 12.17 9.72 12.16
N LYS A 43 10.97 9.38 12.65
CA LYS A 43 10.60 9.52 14.06
C LYS A 43 10.84 8.26 14.87
N GLY A 44 11.12 7.13 14.23
CA GLY A 44 11.23 5.84 14.90
C GLY A 44 9.93 5.44 15.58
N VAL A 45 8.80 5.63 14.89
CA VAL A 45 7.48 5.29 15.45
C VAL A 45 7.36 3.78 15.63
N ALA A 46 7.06 3.33 16.83
CA ALA A 46 6.97 1.90 17.15
C ALA A 46 5.53 1.40 17.37
N SER A 47 4.54 2.30 17.39
CA SER A 47 3.14 1.95 17.63
C SER A 47 2.21 2.74 16.72
N ALA A 48 1.18 2.07 16.18
CA ALA A 48 0.16 2.69 15.36
C ALA A 48 -0.63 3.76 16.15
N SER A 49 -0.66 3.68 17.48
CA SER A 49 -1.27 4.73 18.33
C SER A 49 -0.56 6.08 18.22
N ASP A 50 0.72 6.09 17.83
CA ASP A 50 1.50 7.31 17.60
C ASP A 50 1.33 7.84 16.17
N CYS A 51 0.67 7.08 15.29
CA CYS A 51 0.27 7.52 13.97
C CYS A 51 -0.94 8.45 14.05
N GLY A 52 -0.67 9.74 14.16
CA GLY A 52 -1.65 10.81 13.97
C GLY A 52 -1.23 11.73 12.84
N GLY A 53 -2.09 12.67 12.45
CA GLY A 53 -1.69 13.65 11.44
C GLY A 53 -2.83 14.30 10.67
N ASN A 54 -2.44 14.95 9.58
CA ASN A 54 -3.28 15.91 8.85
C ASN A 54 -4.29 15.26 7.87
N SER A 55 -4.12 13.98 7.51
CA SER A 55 -5.02 13.30 6.56
C SER A 55 -5.03 11.78 6.78
N ASN A 56 -6.10 11.13 6.32
CA ASN A 56 -6.23 9.66 6.39
C ASN A 56 -5.06 8.95 5.70
N SER A 57 -4.70 9.41 4.50
CA SER A 57 -3.58 8.87 3.71
C SER A 57 -2.25 8.94 4.46
N PHE A 58 -2.02 10.02 5.22
CA PHE A 58 -0.82 10.15 6.04
C PHE A 58 -0.81 9.14 7.21
N ILE A 59 -1.95 8.94 7.85
CA ILE A 59 -2.09 7.99 8.97
C ILE A 59 -1.86 6.57 8.46
N GLU A 60 -2.51 6.17 7.37
CA GLU A 60 -2.32 4.86 6.73
C GLU A 60 -0.85 4.60 6.34
N GLY A 61 -0.17 5.62 5.83
CA GLY A 61 1.27 5.56 5.55
C GLY A 61 2.11 5.27 6.79
N CYS A 62 1.83 5.96 7.89
CA CYS A 62 2.53 5.74 9.17
C CYS A 62 2.25 4.35 9.74
N GLU A 63 0.99 3.91 9.73
CA GLU A 63 0.60 2.58 10.21
C GLU A 63 1.34 1.48 9.45
N SER A 64 1.44 1.60 8.13
CA SER A 64 2.16 0.62 7.31
C SER A 64 3.67 0.52 7.63
N TYR A 65 4.29 1.59 8.15
CA TYR A 65 5.67 1.51 8.66
C TYR A 65 5.71 0.69 9.94
N VAL A 66 4.80 0.96 10.88
CA VAL A 66 4.75 0.24 12.16
C VAL A 66 4.49 -1.24 11.95
N GLU A 67 3.57 -1.60 11.05
CA GLU A 67 3.26 -3.00 10.73
C GLU A 67 4.51 -3.73 10.21
N GLN A 68 5.21 -3.17 9.23
CA GLN A 68 6.44 -3.77 8.69
C GLN A 68 7.56 -3.88 9.71
N ASN A 69 7.70 -2.89 10.59
CA ASN A 69 8.70 -2.90 11.64
C ASN A 69 8.34 -3.83 12.81
N ALA A 70 7.05 -4.06 13.06
CA ALA A 70 6.59 -5.06 14.03
C ALA A 70 6.98 -6.46 13.55
N ASP A 71 6.74 -6.78 12.28
CA ASP A 71 7.06 -8.09 11.69
C ASP A 71 8.58 -8.39 11.68
N THR A 72 9.43 -7.36 11.58
CA THR A 72 10.90 -7.53 11.59
C THR A 72 11.46 -7.83 12.99
N SER A 73 10.61 -7.87 14.03
CA SER A 73 11.03 -8.10 15.43
C SER A 73 11.08 -9.57 15.84
N ASP A 74 10.52 -10.48 15.05
CA ASP A 74 10.19 -11.84 15.49
C ASP A 74 11.05 -12.97 14.88
N ASP A 75 12.08 -12.66 14.07
CA ASP A 75 12.94 -13.66 13.39
C ASP A 75 14.40 -13.68 13.90
N GLU A 76 14.63 -13.80 15.21
CA GLU A 76 15.91 -14.28 15.77
C GLU A 76 15.67 -15.42 16.79
N ASP A 77 15.06 -16.54 16.38
CA ASP A 77 15.02 -17.78 17.18
C ASP A 77 14.94 -19.03 16.26
N ASP A 78 16.00 -19.32 15.50
CA ASP A 78 16.23 -20.63 14.87
C ASP A 78 17.63 -21.14 15.28
N GLU A 79 17.71 -21.94 16.36
CA GLU A 79 18.79 -22.92 16.60
C GLU A 79 18.24 -24.34 16.73
#